data_AF-A0A090XBZ1-F1
#
_entry.id   AF-A0A090XBZ1-F1
#
_cell.length_a   1.000
_cell.length_b   1.000
_cell.length_c   1.000
_cell.angle_alpha   90.00
_cell.angle_beta   90.00
_cell.angle_gamma   90.00
#
_symmetry.space_group_name_H-M   'P 1'
#
loop_
_entity.id
_entity.type
_entity.pdbx_description
1 polymer ?
#
loop_
_entity_poly.entity_id
_entity_poly.type
_entity_poly.pdbx_seq_one_letter_code
_entity_poly.pdbx_strand_id
1 'polypeptide(L)'
;GTCEGKRCDSDKVYKCYKDATYKIHLWSDHFSAGSATQNCEWAKNVSACTEGLITNGCTDEIKGRIRILEEGFDKTRTSVCDPDLLKSLLEWNECHNEEAFEQCLDSSDHQIKQLEGSGKLSRKDAECRMIRNEMDCIPSAATGCPPPTSLALEAFRNYGSTRLDLEDCPRPGGGNSGLASRPEMFIVLGTLLASLA
;
A
#
# COMPACT_ATOMS: atom_id res chain seq x y z
N GLY A 1 34.49 -29.39 -3.06
CA GLY A 1 34.06 -28.23 -3.87
C GLY A 1 32.92 -27.58 -3.15
N THR A 2 33.12 -26.36 -2.66
CA THR A 2 32.08 -25.55 -2.02
C THR A 2 31.17 -25.02 -3.11
N CYS A 3 29.87 -25.31 -3.04
CA CYS A 3 28.87 -24.65 -3.85
C CYS A 3 28.83 -23.17 -3.43
N GLU A 4 29.60 -22.31 -4.10
CA GLU A 4 29.43 -20.87 -3.99
C GLU A 4 27.99 -20.55 -4.43
N GLY A 5 27.19 -20.02 -3.50
CA GLY A 5 25.84 -19.56 -3.80
C GLY A 5 25.88 -18.57 -4.96
N LYS A 6 24.99 -18.72 -5.94
CA LYS A 6 24.87 -17.74 -7.03
C LYS A 6 24.58 -16.37 -6.41
N ARG A 7 25.28 -15.34 -6.89
CA ARG A 7 25.06 -13.96 -6.45
C ARG A 7 23.59 -13.54 -6.67
N CYS A 8 23.01 -12.91 -5.65
CA CYS A 8 21.67 -12.35 -5.64
C CYS A 8 21.74 -10.94 -5.03
N ASP A 9 21.35 -9.91 -5.79
CA ASP A 9 21.35 -8.50 -5.39
C ASP A 9 19.94 -8.03 -4.95
N SER A 10 19.09 -8.93 -4.43
CA SER A 10 17.69 -8.62 -4.07
C SER A 10 17.57 -7.41 -3.15
N ASP A 11 18.42 -7.30 -2.14
CA ASP A 11 18.35 -6.21 -1.15
C ASP A 11 18.59 -4.85 -1.81
N LYS A 12 19.44 -4.81 -2.84
CA LYS A 12 19.70 -3.59 -3.62
C LYS A 12 18.50 -3.26 -4.52
N VAL A 13 17.87 -4.27 -5.10
CA VAL A 13 16.63 -4.09 -5.89
C VAL A 13 15.53 -3.49 -4.99
N TYR A 14 15.25 -4.11 -3.85
CA TYR A 14 14.27 -3.60 -2.88
C TYR A 14 14.60 -2.18 -2.44
N LYS A 15 15.88 -1.88 -2.18
CA LYS A 15 16.32 -0.53 -1.83
C LYS A 15 16.01 0.49 -2.92
N CYS A 16 16.24 0.18 -4.19
CA CYS A 16 15.90 1.09 -5.30
C CYS A 16 14.41 1.45 -5.32
N TYR A 17 13.54 0.44 -5.19
CA TYR A 17 12.09 0.65 -5.15
C TYR A 17 11.65 1.39 -3.88
N LYS A 18 12.25 1.06 -2.72
CA LYS A 18 11.98 1.73 -1.45
C LYS A 18 12.37 3.21 -1.52
N ASP A 19 13.59 3.52 -1.94
CA ASP A 19 14.09 4.88 -2.03
C ASP A 19 13.26 5.75 -2.99
N ALA A 20 12.72 5.18 -4.08
CA ALA A 20 11.82 5.90 -4.97
C ALA A 20 10.42 6.06 -4.37
N THR A 21 9.83 5.00 -3.82
CA THR A 21 8.47 5.02 -3.25
C THR A 21 8.38 6.01 -2.09
N TYR A 22 9.36 6.03 -1.19
CA TYR A 22 9.35 6.92 -0.03
C TYR A 22 9.63 8.39 -0.38
N LYS A 23 10.10 8.69 -1.60
CA LYS A 23 10.17 10.07 -2.11
C LYS A 23 8.85 10.53 -2.71
N ILE A 24 8.05 9.62 -3.28
CA ILE A 24 6.76 9.98 -3.86
C ILE A 24 5.83 10.49 -2.76
N HIS A 25 5.30 11.70 -2.94
CA HIS A 25 4.36 12.34 -2.03
C HIS A 25 3.07 12.68 -2.77
N LEU A 26 1.96 12.03 -2.41
CA LEU A 26 0.63 12.29 -3.00
C LEU A 26 -0.29 13.10 -2.08
N TRP A 27 0.02 13.16 -0.78
CA TRP A 27 -0.66 14.03 0.18
C TRP A 27 0.23 15.22 0.49
N SER A 28 -0.17 16.39 0.04
CA SER A 28 0.42 17.65 0.45
C SER A 28 -0.56 18.78 0.16
N ASP A 29 -0.79 19.64 1.14
CA ASP A 29 -1.54 20.90 0.99
C ASP A 29 -0.86 21.85 -0.03
N HIS A 30 0.35 21.51 -0.47
CA HIS A 30 1.15 22.24 -1.45
C HIS A 30 1.47 21.39 -2.69
N PHE A 31 0.65 20.37 -2.98
CA PHE A 31 0.84 19.56 -4.18
C PHE A 31 0.72 20.45 -5.44
N SER A 32 1.79 20.47 -6.23
CA SER A 32 1.94 21.37 -7.37
C SER A 32 2.33 20.62 -8.63
N ALA A 33 2.33 21.31 -9.78
CA ALA A 33 2.88 20.76 -11.02
C ALA A 33 4.35 20.35 -10.88
N GLY A 34 5.13 21.07 -10.06
CA GLY A 34 6.50 20.69 -9.73
C GLY A 34 6.55 19.38 -8.93
N SER A 35 5.68 19.23 -7.94
CA SER A 35 5.56 18.00 -7.13
C SER A 35 5.17 16.80 -7.99
N ALA A 36 4.18 16.96 -8.87
CA ALA A 36 3.75 15.91 -9.81
C ALA A 36 4.89 15.49 -10.75
N THR A 37 5.59 16.48 -11.33
CA THR A 37 6.76 16.22 -12.19
C THR A 37 7.83 15.43 -11.44
N GLN A 38 8.18 15.88 -10.23
CA GLN A 38 9.23 15.27 -9.43
C GLN A 38 8.87 13.84 -8.98
N ASN A 39 7.62 13.59 -8.60
CA ASN A 39 7.12 12.25 -8.31
C ASN A 39 7.30 11.30 -9.52
N CYS A 40 6.93 11.76 -10.71
CA CYS A 40 7.09 10.98 -11.92
C CYS A 40 8.57 10.72 -12.26
N GLU A 41 9.46 11.70 -12.07
CA GLU A 41 10.90 11.53 -12.26
C GLU A 41 11.49 10.49 -11.29
N TRP A 42 11.13 10.53 -10.01
CA TRP A 42 11.55 9.52 -9.04
C TRP A 42 11.06 8.13 -9.43
N ALA A 43 9.81 8.00 -9.88
CA ALA A 43 9.27 6.73 -10.33
C ALA A 43 9.98 6.19 -11.59
N LYS A 44 10.33 7.07 -12.53
CA LYS A 44 11.07 6.69 -13.75
C LYS A 44 12.52 6.28 -13.47
N ASN A 45 13.17 6.90 -12.49
CA ASN A 45 14.58 6.68 -12.18
C ASN A 45 14.89 5.33 -11.52
N VAL A 46 13.88 4.55 -11.14
CA VAL A 46 14.10 3.21 -10.57
C VAL A 46 14.81 2.28 -11.56
N SER A 47 14.51 2.38 -12.85
CA SER A 47 15.14 1.54 -13.88
C SER A 47 16.66 1.70 -13.90
N ALA A 48 17.15 2.94 -13.83
CA ALA A 48 18.57 3.26 -13.73
C ALA A 48 19.20 2.75 -12.42
N CYS A 49 18.47 2.81 -11.30
CA CYS A 49 18.95 2.27 -10.02
C CYS A 49 19.10 0.73 -10.08
N THR A 50 18.17 0.05 -10.75
CA THR A 50 18.18 -1.42 -10.88
C THR A 50 19.09 -1.94 -11.98
N GLU A 51 19.67 -1.06 -12.80
CA GLU A 51 20.53 -1.43 -13.92
C GLU A 51 21.75 -2.23 -13.45
N GLY A 52 21.95 -3.41 -14.06
CA GLY A 52 23.09 -4.28 -13.74
C GLY A 52 22.96 -5.08 -12.43
N LEU A 53 21.86 -4.98 -11.68
CA LEU A 53 21.63 -5.81 -10.50
C LEU A 53 21.29 -7.26 -10.88
N ILE A 54 21.88 -8.23 -10.17
CA ILE A 54 21.75 -9.65 -10.50
C ILE A 54 20.63 -10.29 -9.66
N THR A 55 19.51 -10.66 -10.30
CA THR A 55 18.38 -11.37 -9.65
C THR A 55 18.27 -12.85 -10.04
N ASN A 56 18.93 -13.27 -11.14
CA ASN A 56 18.87 -14.65 -11.63
C ASN A 56 19.43 -15.69 -10.64
N GLY A 57 20.35 -15.28 -9.76
CA GLY A 57 20.90 -16.14 -8.71
C GLY A 57 20.02 -16.26 -7.46
N CYS A 58 18.94 -15.48 -7.34
CA CYS A 58 18.03 -15.55 -6.21
C CYS A 58 17.16 -16.83 -6.24
N THR A 59 16.60 -17.20 -5.08
CA THR A 59 15.61 -18.28 -4.97
C THR A 59 14.32 -17.91 -5.72
N ASP A 60 13.52 -18.90 -6.09
CA ASP A 60 12.26 -18.67 -6.81
C ASP A 60 11.26 -17.84 -5.97
N GLU A 61 11.29 -18.01 -4.65
CA GLU A 61 10.51 -17.19 -3.73
C GLU A 61 10.89 -15.70 -3.83
N ILE A 62 12.18 -15.38 -3.77
CA ILE A 62 12.67 -14.00 -3.86
C ILE A 62 12.41 -13.42 -5.25
N LYS A 63 12.60 -14.20 -6.32
CA LYS A 63 12.23 -13.78 -7.68
C LYS A 63 10.74 -13.48 -7.80
N GLY A 64 9.89 -14.30 -7.20
CA GLY A 64 8.45 -14.07 -7.15
C GLY A 64 8.08 -12.77 -6.44
N ARG A 65 8.70 -12.52 -5.28
CA ARG A 65 8.47 -11.28 -4.50
C ARG A 65 8.98 -10.03 -5.24
N ILE A 66 10.14 -10.10 -5.90
CA ILE A 66 10.65 -9.01 -6.75
C ILE A 66 9.67 -8.75 -7.88
N ARG A 67 9.27 -9.77 -8.64
CA ARG A 67 8.33 -9.61 -9.76
C ARG A 67 7.02 -8.94 -9.31
N ILE A 68 6.48 -9.35 -8.18
CA ILE A 68 5.30 -8.74 -7.56
C ILE A 68 5.51 -7.25 -7.30
N LEU A 69 6.64 -6.88 -6.70
CA LEU A 69 6.99 -5.50 -6.43
C LEU A 69 7.14 -4.69 -7.72
N GLU A 70 7.80 -5.24 -8.75
CA GLU A 70 7.98 -4.58 -10.05
C GLU A 70 6.62 -4.31 -10.72
N GLU A 71 5.73 -5.30 -10.73
CA GLU A 71 4.37 -5.17 -11.28
C GLU A 71 3.52 -4.16 -10.50
N GLY A 72 3.62 -4.15 -9.17
CA GLY A 72 2.93 -3.18 -8.31
C GLY A 72 3.45 -1.75 -8.52
N PHE A 73 4.77 -1.60 -8.55
CA PHE A 73 5.42 -0.31 -8.75
C PHE A 73 5.17 0.25 -10.15
N ASP A 74 5.05 -0.58 -11.18
CA ASP A 74 4.72 -0.12 -12.53
C ASP A 74 3.35 0.58 -12.58
N LYS A 75 2.38 0.09 -11.81
CA LYS A 75 1.07 0.75 -11.65
C LYS A 75 1.21 2.09 -10.95
N THR A 76 2.00 2.15 -9.87
CA THR A 76 2.31 3.41 -9.19
C THR A 76 2.96 4.40 -10.15
N ARG A 77 4.00 3.99 -10.86
CA ARG A 77 4.68 4.79 -11.88
C ARG A 77 3.70 5.33 -12.91
N THR A 78 2.82 4.47 -13.42
CA THR A 78 1.82 4.87 -14.41
C THR A 78 0.89 5.94 -13.85
N SER A 79 0.32 5.73 -12.65
CA SER A 79 -0.55 6.71 -12.01
C SER A 79 0.16 8.03 -11.70
N VAL A 80 1.36 7.99 -11.10
CA VAL A 80 2.08 9.22 -10.72
C VAL A 80 2.63 10.02 -11.90
N CYS A 81 2.76 9.38 -13.05
CA CYS A 81 3.16 10.01 -14.31
C CYS A 81 1.97 10.39 -15.20
N ASP A 82 0.73 10.16 -14.75
CA ASP A 82 -0.46 10.55 -15.51
C ASP A 82 -0.55 12.09 -15.58
N PRO A 83 -0.68 12.68 -16.78
CA PRO A 83 -0.72 14.14 -16.94
C PRO A 83 -1.92 14.80 -16.25
N ASP A 84 -3.02 14.06 -16.04
CA ASP A 84 -4.24 14.56 -15.40
C ASP A 84 -4.24 14.31 -13.88
N LEU A 85 -3.23 13.62 -13.33
CA LEU A 85 -3.14 13.33 -11.90
C LEU A 85 -3.13 14.62 -11.06
N LEU A 86 -2.38 15.65 -11.48
CA LEU A 86 -2.32 16.91 -10.74
C LEU A 86 -3.71 17.51 -10.53
N LYS A 87 -4.49 17.60 -11.62
CA LYS A 87 -5.85 18.13 -11.57
C LYS A 87 -6.72 17.26 -10.66
N SER A 88 -6.63 15.94 -10.80
CA SER A 88 -7.39 15.00 -9.99
C SER A 88 -7.09 15.11 -8.49
N LEU A 89 -5.81 15.26 -8.12
CA LEU A 89 -5.40 15.44 -6.72
C LEU A 89 -5.85 16.77 -6.13
N LEU A 90 -5.82 17.85 -6.91
CA LEU A 90 -6.34 19.16 -6.48
C LEU A 90 -7.86 19.08 -6.24
N GLU A 91 -8.61 18.48 -7.15
CA GLU A 91 -10.06 18.29 -6.99
C GLU A 91 -10.39 17.37 -5.81
N TRP A 92 -9.59 16.32 -5.58
CA TRP A 92 -9.74 15.48 -4.39
C TRP A 92 -9.46 16.28 -3.12
N ASN A 93 -8.38 17.07 -3.08
CA ASN A 93 -8.01 17.87 -1.92
C ASN A 93 -9.07 18.93 -1.57
N GLU A 94 -9.66 19.58 -2.56
CA GLU A 94 -10.74 20.56 -2.35
C GLU A 94 -12.04 19.93 -1.85
N CYS A 95 -12.28 18.67 -2.19
CA CYS A 95 -13.56 18.01 -1.94
C CYS A 95 -13.55 17.07 -0.72
N HIS A 96 -12.40 16.47 -0.39
CA HIS A 96 -12.36 15.42 0.61
C HIS A 96 -12.87 15.91 1.97
N ASN A 97 -13.58 15.04 2.67
CA ASN A 97 -14.02 15.29 4.02
C ASN A 97 -12.90 14.89 4.99
N GLU A 98 -12.13 15.87 5.44
CA GLU A 98 -11.02 15.70 6.40
C GLU A 98 -11.48 15.04 7.70
N GLU A 99 -12.60 15.49 8.28
CA GLU A 99 -13.17 14.91 9.50
C GLU A 99 -13.50 13.42 9.32
N ALA A 100 -14.11 13.05 8.18
CA ALA A 100 -14.41 11.66 7.87
C ALA A 100 -13.14 10.82 7.66
N PHE A 101 -12.08 11.43 7.10
CA PHE A 101 -10.79 10.77 6.93
C PHE A 101 -10.13 10.50 8.30
N GLU A 102 -10.04 11.51 9.15
CA GLU A 102 -9.47 11.40 10.50
C GLU A 102 -10.24 10.41 11.37
N GLN A 103 -11.57 10.48 11.38
CA GLN A 103 -12.41 9.53 12.12
C GLN A 103 -12.20 8.08 11.64
N CYS A 104 -12.03 7.89 10.33
CA CYS A 104 -11.72 6.58 9.77
C CYS A 104 -10.35 6.08 10.26
N LEU A 105 -9.31 6.93 10.24
CA LEU A 105 -7.97 6.59 10.71
C LEU A 105 -7.98 6.20 12.20
N ASP A 106 -8.58 7.04 13.05
CA ASP A 106 -8.63 6.87 14.51
C ASP A 106 -9.34 5.58 14.93
N SER A 107 -10.41 5.21 14.22
CA SER A 107 -11.22 4.04 14.55
C SER A 107 -10.42 2.73 14.55
N SER A 108 -9.42 2.63 13.66
CA SER A 108 -8.56 1.46 13.53
C SER A 108 -7.22 1.62 14.25
N ASP A 109 -6.65 2.83 14.29
CA ASP A 109 -5.32 3.09 14.86
C ASP A 109 -5.24 2.71 16.34
N HIS A 110 -6.25 3.12 17.13
CA HIS A 110 -6.30 2.79 18.55
C HIS A 110 -6.33 1.26 18.79
N GLN A 111 -7.09 0.52 17.98
CA GLN A 111 -7.14 -0.94 18.07
C GLN A 111 -5.81 -1.58 17.68
N ILE A 112 -5.17 -1.11 16.60
CA ILE A 112 -3.87 -1.62 16.14
C ILE A 112 -2.80 -1.41 17.21
N LYS A 113 -2.69 -0.20 17.76
CA LYS A 113 -1.72 0.15 18.82
C LYS A 113 -1.92 -0.66 20.09
N GLN A 114 -3.17 -0.91 20.50
CA GLN A 114 -3.44 -1.78 21.65
C GLN A 114 -3.02 -3.23 21.41
N LEU A 115 -3.28 -3.77 20.21
CA LEU A 115 -2.89 -5.13 19.87
C LEU A 115 -1.37 -5.29 19.79
N GLU A 116 -0.67 -4.30 19.25
CA GLU A 116 0.80 -4.26 19.23
C GLU A 116 1.36 -4.17 20.66
N GLY A 117 0.89 -3.21 21.46
CA GLY A 117 1.35 -3.01 22.84
C GLY A 117 1.06 -4.20 23.77
N SER A 118 0.04 -5.00 23.47
CA SER A 118 -0.27 -6.25 24.18
C SER A 118 0.45 -7.49 23.62
N GLY A 119 1.26 -7.34 22.57
CA GLY A 119 1.99 -8.42 21.92
C GLY A 119 1.12 -9.39 21.11
N LYS A 120 -0.17 -9.06 20.90
CA LYS A 120 -1.10 -9.85 20.07
C LYS A 120 -0.91 -9.61 18.57
N LEU A 121 -0.17 -8.58 18.22
CA LEU A 121 0.18 -8.20 16.86
C LEU A 121 1.68 -7.92 16.81
N SER A 122 2.39 -8.48 15.82
CA SER A 122 3.79 -8.11 15.62
C SER A 122 3.89 -6.67 15.13
N ARG A 123 5.03 -6.02 15.38
CA ARG A 123 5.30 -4.67 14.87
C ARG A 123 5.11 -4.58 13.34
N LYS A 124 5.62 -5.58 12.61
CA LYS A 124 5.47 -5.66 11.15
C LYS A 124 3.99 -5.76 10.74
N ASP A 125 3.21 -6.58 11.43
CA ASP A 125 1.77 -6.70 11.14
C ASP A 125 1.01 -5.41 11.49
N ALA A 126 1.41 -4.70 12.54
CA ALA A 126 0.87 -3.39 12.89
C ALA A 126 1.16 -2.36 11.80
N GLU A 127 2.41 -2.27 11.33
CA GLU A 127 2.83 -1.41 10.22
C GLU A 127 2.02 -1.70 8.94
N CYS A 128 1.87 -2.97 8.57
CA CYS A 128 1.06 -3.39 7.42
C CYS A 128 -0.43 -3.02 7.55
N ARG A 129 -1.00 -3.13 8.76
CA ARG A 129 -2.39 -2.72 9.02
C ARG A 129 -2.56 -1.21 8.96
N MET A 130 -1.61 -0.44 9.47
CA MET A 130 -1.65 1.02 9.39
C MET A 130 -1.64 1.50 7.94
N ILE A 131 -0.72 0.99 7.10
CA ILE A 131 -0.67 1.33 5.67
C ILE A 131 -1.98 0.99 4.97
N ARG A 132 -2.55 -0.19 5.26
CA ARG A 132 -3.83 -0.60 4.67
C ARG A 132 -4.98 0.28 5.12
N ASN A 133 -5.06 0.58 6.41
CA ASN A 133 -6.10 1.44 6.97
C ASN A 133 -6.07 2.83 6.33
N GLU A 134 -4.89 3.40 6.16
CA GLU A 134 -4.70 4.65 5.46
C GLU A 134 -5.29 4.60 4.04
N MET A 135 -4.99 3.53 3.28
CA MET A 135 -5.54 3.35 1.93
C MET A 135 -7.05 3.13 1.90
N ASP A 136 -7.59 2.39 2.86
CA ASP A 136 -9.02 2.08 2.94
C ASP A 136 -9.86 3.30 3.38
N CYS A 137 -9.25 4.28 4.06
CA CYS A 137 -9.91 5.50 4.50
C CYS A 137 -10.02 6.58 3.41
N ILE A 138 -9.11 6.60 2.43
CA ILE A 138 -9.09 7.60 1.36
C ILE A 138 -10.38 7.62 0.53
N PRO A 139 -10.94 6.48 0.08
CA PRO A 139 -12.21 6.47 -0.65
C PRO A 139 -13.38 6.98 0.22
N SER A 140 -13.40 6.66 1.51
CA SER A 140 -14.45 7.11 2.44
C SER A 140 -14.48 8.64 2.53
N ALA A 141 -13.29 9.27 2.58
CA ALA A 141 -13.14 10.72 2.57
C ALA A 141 -13.59 11.37 1.25
N ALA A 142 -13.62 10.62 0.15
CA ALA A 142 -14.05 11.10 -1.16
C ALA A 142 -15.56 10.91 -1.43
N THR A 143 -16.35 10.55 -0.41
CA THR A 143 -17.81 10.38 -0.57
C THR A 143 -18.46 11.68 -1.00
N GLY A 144 -19.06 11.70 -2.20
CA GLY A 144 -19.68 12.89 -2.78
C GLY A 144 -18.77 13.72 -3.69
N CYS A 145 -17.51 13.30 -3.86
CA CYS A 145 -16.58 13.96 -4.77
C CYS A 145 -16.86 13.68 -6.24
N PRO A 146 -16.48 14.61 -7.14
CA PRO A 146 -16.80 14.48 -8.55
C PRO A 146 -15.99 13.33 -9.19
N PRO A 147 -16.48 12.76 -10.31
CA PRO A 147 -15.81 11.66 -11.00
C PRO A 147 -14.30 11.84 -11.29
N PRO A 148 -13.77 13.04 -11.62
CA PRO A 148 -12.35 13.16 -11.94
C PRO A 148 -11.42 12.93 -10.75
N THR A 149 -11.90 12.78 -9.50
CA THR A 149 -11.08 12.30 -8.38
C THR A 149 -10.70 10.81 -8.50
N SER A 150 -11.27 10.08 -9.47
CA SER A 150 -10.98 8.65 -9.65
C SER A 150 -9.49 8.37 -9.91
N LEU A 151 -8.80 9.25 -10.63
CA LEU A 151 -7.35 9.10 -10.90
C LEU A 151 -6.52 9.29 -9.62
N ALA A 152 -6.87 10.25 -8.76
CA ALA A 152 -6.26 10.43 -7.45
C ALA A 152 -6.47 9.19 -6.57
N LEU A 153 -7.71 8.69 -6.49
CA LEU A 153 -8.03 7.47 -5.74
C LEU A 153 -7.25 6.26 -6.25
N GLU A 154 -7.11 6.13 -7.57
CA GLU A 154 -6.30 5.07 -8.18
C GLU A 154 -4.80 5.24 -7.86
N ALA A 155 -4.27 6.45 -7.93
CA ALA A 155 -2.89 6.75 -7.59
C ALA A 155 -2.58 6.41 -6.12
N PHE A 156 -3.46 6.81 -5.19
CA PHE A 156 -3.36 6.43 -3.79
C PHE A 156 -3.35 4.91 -3.62
N ARG A 157 -4.30 4.20 -4.23
CA ARG A 157 -4.39 2.75 -4.16
C ARG A 157 -3.13 2.04 -4.68
N ASN A 158 -2.62 2.48 -5.82
CA ASN A 158 -1.43 1.89 -6.43
C ASN A 158 -0.18 2.15 -5.58
N TYR A 159 -0.03 3.39 -5.09
CA TYR A 159 1.02 3.79 -4.17
C TYR A 159 1.01 2.95 -2.88
N GLY A 160 -0.15 2.84 -2.23
CA GLY A 160 -0.32 2.01 -1.03
C GLY A 160 -0.04 0.54 -1.27
N SER A 161 -0.50 -0.01 -2.39
CA SER A 161 -0.23 -1.40 -2.77
C SER A 161 1.28 -1.66 -2.92
N THR A 162 1.99 -0.70 -3.53
CA THR A 162 3.46 -0.76 -3.65
C THR A 162 4.15 -0.72 -2.29
N ARG A 163 3.68 0.14 -1.37
CA ARG A 163 4.19 0.18 0.01
C ARG A 163 3.98 -1.16 0.73
N LEU A 164 2.80 -1.77 0.58
CA LEU A 164 2.51 -3.09 1.15
C LEU A 164 3.44 -4.17 0.58
N ASP A 165 3.72 -4.15 -0.73
CA ASP A 165 4.63 -5.10 -1.37
C ASP A 165 6.10 -4.90 -0.91
N LEU A 166 6.53 -3.65 -0.70
CA LEU A 166 7.86 -3.29 -0.18
C LEU A 166 8.08 -3.77 1.26
N GLU A 167 7.08 -3.57 2.11
CA GLU A 167 7.13 -4.01 3.51
C GLU A 167 6.77 -5.49 3.66
N ASP A 168 6.56 -6.21 2.55
CA ASP A 168 6.26 -7.64 2.53
C ASP A 168 5.05 -7.99 3.41
N CYS A 169 4.01 -7.18 3.23
CA CYS A 169 2.74 -7.30 3.93
C CYS A 169 1.88 -8.42 3.33
N PRO A 170 1.18 -9.21 4.17
CA PRO A 170 0.24 -10.20 3.68
C PRO A 170 -0.85 -9.57 2.81
N ARG A 171 -1.09 -10.12 1.61
CA ARG A 171 -2.21 -9.68 0.76
C ARG A 171 -3.54 -10.22 1.29
N PRO A 172 -4.63 -9.44 1.22
CA PRO A 172 -5.93 -9.92 1.64
C PRO A 172 -6.34 -11.13 0.76
N GLY A 173 -6.65 -12.26 1.39
CA GLY A 173 -6.94 -13.53 0.72
C GLY A 173 -5.71 -14.38 0.34
N GLY A 174 -4.50 -13.87 0.56
CA GLY A 174 -3.24 -14.59 0.36
C GLY A 174 -2.79 -15.30 1.63
N GLY A 175 -3.41 -16.43 1.95
CA GLY A 175 -2.86 -17.34 2.95
C GLY A 175 -1.57 -17.96 2.41
N ASN A 176 -0.42 -17.45 2.82
CA ASN A 176 0.81 -18.23 2.79
C ASN A 176 1.07 -18.78 4.19
N SER A 177 0.82 -20.08 4.31
CA SER A 177 1.65 -21.03 5.03
C SER A 177 2.33 -20.51 6.30
N GLY A 178 1.68 -20.73 7.44
CA GLY A 178 2.43 -20.92 8.69
C GLY A 178 2.06 -20.10 9.91
N LEU A 179 0.88 -19.50 10.02
CA LEU A 179 0.25 -19.25 11.33
C LEU A 179 -1.26 -19.08 11.15
N ALA A 180 -2.02 -20.09 11.58
CA ALA A 180 -3.47 -20.08 11.57
C ALA A 180 -3.99 -18.99 12.51
N SER A 181 -4.21 -17.79 11.99
CA SER A 181 -5.10 -16.81 12.62
C SER A 181 -6.52 -17.27 12.31
N ARG A 182 -7.11 -17.99 13.28
CA ARG A 182 -8.52 -18.38 13.26
C ARG A 182 -9.39 -17.15 12.93
N PRO A 183 -10.32 -17.23 11.97
CA PRO A 183 -11.35 -16.21 11.86
C PRO A 183 -12.29 -16.38 13.05
N GLU A 184 -12.32 -15.43 13.97
CA GLU A 184 -13.47 -15.30 14.87
C GLU A 184 -14.66 -14.90 14.01
N MET A 185 -15.45 -15.93 13.72
CA MET A 185 -16.73 -15.84 13.04
C MET A 185 -17.69 -15.11 13.97
N PHE A 186 -17.88 -13.81 13.76
CA PHE A 186 -19.03 -13.09 14.33
C PHE A 186 -20.29 -13.59 13.60
N ILE A 187 -20.85 -14.71 14.08
CA ILE A 187 -22.21 -15.11 13.73
C ILE A 187 -23.14 -14.13 14.44
N VAL A 188 -23.68 -13.17 13.69
CA VAL A 188 -24.85 -12.42 14.12
C VAL A 188 -26.03 -13.39 14.10
N LEU A 189 -26.34 -13.99 15.26
CA LEU A 189 -27.55 -14.75 15.49
C LEU A 189 -28.74 -13.77 15.49
N GLY A 190 -29.37 -13.61 14.34
CA GLY A 190 -30.70 -13.02 14.22
C GLY A 190 -31.71 -13.90 14.95
N THR A 191 -32.15 -13.46 16.13
CA THR A 191 -33.29 -14.09 16.81
C THR A 191 -34.58 -13.73 16.08
N LEU A 192 -35.10 -14.71 15.34
CA LEU A 192 -36.53 -14.85 15.09
C LEU A 192 -37.25 -14.93 16.44
N LEU A 193 -38.14 -13.99 16.71
CA LEU A 193 -39.25 -14.22 17.63
C LEU A 193 -40.55 -13.90 16.91
N ALA A 194 -41.09 -14.93 16.26
CA ALA A 194 -42.51 -15.03 15.96
C ALA A 194 -43.10 -16.15 16.82
N SER A 195 -43.98 -15.74 17.73
CA SER A 195 -45.18 -16.42 18.27
C SER A 195 -45.04 -17.73 19.06
N LEU A 196 -45.51 -17.71 20.33
CA LEU A 196 -46.56 -18.60 20.90
C LEU A 196 -46.77 -18.33 22.41
N ALA A 197 -47.82 -17.58 22.75
CA ALA A 197 -48.73 -17.78 23.89
C ALA A 197 -49.81 -16.69 23.88
#